data_AF-A0A7X9QXU7-F1
#
_entry.id   AF-A0A7X9QXU7-F1
#
_cell.length_a   1.000
_cell.length_b   1.000
_cell.length_c   1.000
_cell.angle_alpha   90.00
_cell.angle_beta   90.00
_cell.angle_gamma   90.00
#
_symmetry.space_group_name_H-M   'P 1'
#
loop_
_entity.id
_entity.type
_entity.pdbx_description
1 polymer ?
#
loop_
_entity_poly.entity_id
_entity_poly.type
_entity_poly.pdbx_seq_one_letter_code
_entity_poly.pdbx_strand_id
1 'polypeptide(L)' 'MDYIQNIRKKVGKDKIILNFTSGILSQLGKILLQKRADKGTWGLPGGDCA' A
#
# COMPACT_ATOMS: atom_id res chain seq x y z
N MET A 1 -5.28 -5.14 12.50
CA MET A 1 -4.63 -4.04 11.75
C MET A 1 -4.18 -2.96 12.71
N ASP A 2 -3.06 -3.19 13.42
CA ASP A 2 -2.48 -2.17 14.32
C ASP A 2 -0.96 -2.28 14.45
N TYR A 3 -0.33 -3.19 13.72
CA TYR A 3 1.11 -3.44 13.88
C TYR A 3 1.93 -2.25 13.37
N ILE A 4 1.55 -1.63 12.24
CA ILE A 4 2.22 -0.42 11.72
C ILE A 4 2.14 0.72 12.73
N GLN A 5 0.97 0.92 13.36
CA GLN A 5 0.80 1.95 14.39
C GLN A 5 1.69 1.66 15.61
N ASN A 6 1.78 0.39 16.02
CA ASN A 6 2.63 -0.02 17.13
C ASN A 6 4.13 0.16 16.83
N ILE A 7 4.58 -0.15 15.62
CA ILE A 7 5.97 0.12 15.20
C ILE A 7 6.21 1.63 15.19
N ARG A 8 5.26 2.42 14.64
CA ARG A 8 5.37 3.89 14.59
C ARG A 8 5.50 4.53 15.96
N LYS A 9 4.82 3.99 16.98
CA LYS A 9 4.99 4.43 18.38
C LYS A 9 6.40 4.18 18.92
N LYS A 10 7.08 3.12 18.47
CA LYS A 10 8.42 2.73 18.94
C LYS A 10 9.55 3.47 18.23
N VAL A 11 9.44 3.67 16.90
CA VAL A 11 10.52 4.26 16.08
C VAL A 11 10.31 5.74 15.77
N GLY A 12 9.20 6.33 16.21
CA GLY A 12 8.92 7.75 16.02
C GLY A 12 8.87 8.14 14.53
N LYS A 13 9.73 9.07 14.12
CA LYS A 13 9.78 9.59 12.73
C LYS A 13 10.72 8.80 11.81
N ASP A 14 11.38 7.77 12.32
CA ASP A 14 12.32 7.00 11.52
C ASP A 14 11.61 6.21 10.41
N LYS A 15 12.37 5.89 9.36
CA LYS A 15 11.87 5.12 8.22
C LYS A 15 11.51 3.70 8.69
N ILE A 16 10.35 3.21 8.24
CA ILE A 16 9.90 1.83 8.49
C ILE A 16 10.01 1.08 7.16
N ILE A 17 10.68 -0.07 7.17
CA ILE A 17 10.64 -1.02 6.07
C ILE A 17 9.37 -1.87 6.26
N LEU A 18 8.43 -1.77 5.32
CA LEU A 18 7.19 -2.53 5.33
C LEU A 18 7.21 -3.54 4.19
N ASN A 19 6.77 -4.76 4.48
CA ASN A 19 6.48 -5.71 3.43
C ASN A 19 5.15 -5.31 2.77
N PHE A 20 5.10 -5.37 1.45
CA PHE A 20 3.91 -5.00 0.72
C PHE A 20 3.80 -5.85 -0.53
N THR A 21 2.58 -6.25 -0.87
CA THR A 21 2.29 -6.94 -2.12
C THR A 21 1.39 -6.09 -3.00
N SER A 22 1.59 -6.18 -4.30
CA SER A 22 0.75 -5.53 -5.29
C SER A 22 0.45 -6.50 -6.43
N GLY A 23 -0.78 -6.46 -6.91
CA GLY A 23 -1.23 -7.23 -8.05
C GLY A 23 -1.36 -6.35 -9.29
N ILE A 24 -1.01 -6.90 -10.44
CA ILE A 24 -1.28 -6.28 -11.74
C ILE A 24 -2.32 -7.14 -12.44
N LEU A 25 -3.55 -6.63 -12.54
CA LEU A 25 -4.56 -7.22 -13.41
C LEU A 25 -4.51 -6.50 -14.76
N SER A 26 -4.28 -7.25 -15.82
CA SER A 26 -4.28 -6.72 -17.19
C SER A 26 -5.28 -7.45 -18.07
N GLN A 27 -5.95 -6.68 -18.92
CA GLN A 27 -6.87 -7.20 -19.94
C GLN A 27 -6.86 -6.26 -21.15
N LEU A 28 -6.71 -6.83 -22.36
CA LEU A 28 -6.74 -6.11 -23.65
C LEU A 28 -5.78 -4.90 -23.70
N GLY A 29 -4.55 -5.06 -23.17
CA GLY A 29 -3.54 -3.99 -23.14
C GLY A 29 -3.81 -2.87 -22.13
N LYS A 30 -4.86 -3.00 -21.30
CA LYS A 30 -5.14 -2.10 -20.19
C LYS A 30 -4.76 -2.76 -18.87
N ILE A 31 -4.49 -1.95 -17.85
CA ILE A 31 -4.22 -2.40 -16.48
C ILE A 31 -5.21 -1.80 -15.50
N LEU A 32 -5.56 -2.55 -14.46
CA LEU A 32 -6.42 -2.07 -13.38
C LEU A 32 -5.62 -1.16 -12.44
N LEU A 33 -6.12 0.06 -12.23
CA LEU A 33 -5.60 1.00 -11.23
C LEU A 33 -6.71 1.32 -10.22
N GLN A 34 -6.31 1.47 -8.95
CA GLN A 34 -7.18 1.93 -7.88
C GLN A 34 -6.93 3.41 -7.62
N LYS A 35 -8.01 4.21 -7.59
CA LYS A 35 -7.95 5.59 -7.12
C LYS A 35 -7.97 5.59 -5.60
N ARG A 36 -6.92 6.12 -4.99
CA ARG A 36 -6.82 6.18 -3.52
C ARG A 36 -7.79 7.22 -2.96
N ALA A 37 -8.45 6.89 -1.86
CA ALA A 37 -9.38 7.80 -1.17
C ALA A 37 -8.67 8.97 -0.45
N ASP A 38 -7.40 8.80 -0.07
CA ASP A 38 -6.65 9.78 0.72
C ASP A 38 -6.09 10.94 -0.13
N LYS A 39 -5.42 10.60 -1.24
CA LYS A 39 -4.69 11.57 -2.08
C LYS A 39 -5.28 11.74 -3.47
N GLY A 40 -6.31 10.96 -3.81
CA GLY A 40 -6.94 10.99 -5.14
C GLY A 40 -6.03 10.51 -6.27
N THR A 41 -4.85 9.97 -5.96
CA THR A 41 -3.89 9.46 -6.94
C THR A 41 -4.26 8.05 -7.39
N TRP A 42 -3.88 7.72 -8.62
CA TRP A 42 -4.02 6.37 -9.17
C TRP A 42 -2.78 5.55 -8.87
N GLY A 43 -2.97 4.31 -8.43
CA GLY A 43 -1.88 3.36 -8.18
C GLY A 43 -2.32 1.93 -8.41
N LEU A 44 -1.36 1.01 -8.36
CA LEU A 44 -1.66 -0.41 -8.46
C LEU A 44 -2.45 -0.86 -7.21
N PRO A 45 -3.42 -1.77 -7.38
CA PRO A 45 -4.06 -2.40 -6.24
C PRO A 45 -3.02 -3.21 -5.47
N GLY A 46 -3.02 -3.06 -4.16
CA GLY A 46 -2.09 -3.74 -3.29
C GLY A 46 -2.52 -3.66 -1.84
N GLY A 47 -1.90 -4.51 -1.04
CA GLY A 47 -2.20 -4.65 0.37
C GLY A 47 -0.94 -4.96 1.15
N ASP A 48 -1.01 -4.64 2.43
CA ASP A 48 -0.05 -5.16 3.38
C ASP A 48 -0.32 -6.65 3.62
N CYS A 49 0.71 -7.46 3.60
CA CYS A 49 0.62 -8.87 3.96
C CYS A 49 0.85 -8.98 5.47
N ALA A 50 -0.26 -9.08 6.23
CA ALA A 50 -0.22 -9.32 7.67
C ALA A 50 0.24 -10.75 7.99
#